data_AF-A0A3D2IMD8-F1
#
_entry.id   AF-A0A3D2IMD8-F1
#
_cell.length_a   1.000
_cell.length_b   1.000
_cell.length_c   1.000
_cell.angle_alpha   90.00
_cell.angle_beta   90.00
_cell.angle_gamma   90.00
#
_symmetry.space_group_name_H-M   'P 1'
#
loop_
_entity.id
_entity.type
_entity.pdbx_description
1 polymer ?
#
loop_
_entity_poly.entity_id
_entity_poly.type
_entity_poly.pdbx_seq_one_letter_code
_entity_poly.pdbx_strand_id
1 'polypeptide(L)' 'ITSPDGRVFGKMAHIERRGRGVAINITGEQDMKVFESGVRYYS' A
#
# COMPACT_ATOMS: atom_id res chain seq x y z
N ILE A 1 1.13 10.45 2.80
CA ILE A 1 0.69 11.39 3.85
C ILE A 1 0.05 10.57 4.97
N THR A 2 0.26 10.93 6.22
CA THR A 2 -0.34 10.23 7.37
C THR A 2 -0.98 11.24 8.32
N SER A 3 -1.98 10.82 9.08
CA SER A 3 -2.46 11.58 10.24
C SER A 3 -1.34 11.74 11.28
N PRO A 4 -1.42 12.74 12.18
CA PRO A 4 -0.43 12.95 13.24
C PRO A 4 -0.24 11.73 14.17
N ASP A 5 -1.28 10.93 14.37
CA ASP A 5 -1.25 9.71 15.17
C ASP A 5 -0.84 8.45 14.37
N GLY A 6 -0.58 8.60 13.07
CA GLY A 6 -0.14 7.51 12.18
C GLY A 6 -1.20 6.46 11.86
N ARG A 7 -2.44 6.61 12.32
CA ARG A 7 -3.50 5.59 12.15
C ARG A 7 -4.20 5.67 10.80
N VAL A 8 -4.13 6.83 10.13
CA VAL A 8 -4.72 7.04 8.81
C VAL A 8 -3.61 7.32 7.81
N PHE A 9 -3.55 6.50 6.77
CA PHE A 9 -2.64 6.66 5.65
C PHE A 9 -3.40 7.10 4.40
N GLY A 10 -3.02 8.25 3.84
CA GLY A 10 -3.54 8.74 2.56
C GLY A 10 -2.57 8.46 1.42
N LYS A 11 -3.09 7.91 0.32
CA LYS A 11 -2.38 7.75 -0.94
C LYS A 11 -3.33 7.92 -2.13
N MET A 12 -2.83 8.56 -3.19
CA MET A 12 -3.58 8.82 -4.41
C MET A 12 -3.71 7.59 -5.32
N ALA A 13 -2.71 6.72 -5.33
CA ALA A 13 -2.68 5.56 -6.22
C ALA A 13 -3.20 4.29 -5.54
N HIS A 14 -3.88 3.45 -6.32
CA HIS A 14 -4.46 2.17 -5.89
C HIS A 14 -3.39 1.16 -5.45
N ILE A 15 -3.33 0.86 -4.14
CA ILE A 15 -2.39 -0.11 -3.55
C ILE A 15 -2.98 -1.53 -3.61
N GLU A 16 -4.30 -1.63 -3.63
CA GLU A 16 -5.06 -2.86 -3.75
C GLU A 16 -4.92 -3.51 -5.13
N ARG A 17 -4.56 -2.75 -6.16
CA ARG A 17 -4.33 -3.29 -7.51
C ARG A 17 -2.99 -4.02 -7.55
N ARG A 18 -3.06 -5.35 -7.57
CA ARG A 18 -1.90 -6.26 -7.63
C ARG A 18 -2.19 -7.38 -8.61
N GLY A 19 -1.13 -7.94 -9.19
CA GLY A 19 -1.20 -9.13 -10.05
C GLY A 19 -0.75 -8.89 -11.49
N ARG A 20 -0.95 -9.92 -12.32
CA ARG A 20 -0.48 -9.92 -13.72
C ARG A 20 -1.17 -8.83 -14.52
N GLY A 21 -0.38 -8.02 -15.24
CA GLY A 21 -0.89 -6.95 -16.09
C GLY A 21 -1.14 -5.62 -15.38
N VAL A 22 -0.89 -5.53 -14.06
CA VAL A 22 -0.96 -4.26 -13.32
C VAL A 22 0.40 -3.55 -13.37
N ALA A 23 0.37 -2.26 -13.70
CA ALA A 23 1.53 -1.35 -13.65
C ALA A 23 2.80 -1.88 -14.36
N ILE A 24 2.62 -2.61 -15.45
CA ILE A 24 3.65 -3.30 -16.24
C ILE A 24 4.76 -2.39 -16.78
N ASN A 25 4.50 -1.09 -16.85
CA ASN A 25 5.40 -0.06 -17.34
C ASN A 25 6.14 0.68 -16.22
N ILE A 26 5.94 0.29 -14.96
CA ILE A 26 6.62 0.86 -13.79
C ILE A 26 7.65 -0.17 -13.32
N THR A 27 8.90 0.25 -13.20
CA THR A 27 10.00 -0.61 -12.73
C THR A 27 10.14 -0.58 -11.21
N GLY A 28 10.74 -1.62 -10.64
CA GLY A 28 10.99 -1.75 -9.21
C GLY A 28 9.88 -2.45 -8.42
N GLU A 29 10.10 -2.58 -7.11
CA GLU A 29 9.12 -3.21 -6.22
C GLU A 29 7.91 -2.30 -6.00
N GLN A 30 6.72 -2.85 -6.14
CA GLN A 30 5.46 -2.11 -6.04
C GLN A 30 4.68 -2.44 -4.77
N ASP A 31 5.06 -3.49 -4.04
CA ASP A 31 4.41 -3.84 -2.78
C ASP A 31 4.81 -2.89 -1.66
N MET A 32 3.85 -2.07 -1.23
CA MET A 32 4.03 -1.19 -0.07
C MET A 32 3.76 -1.90 1.26
N LYS A 33 3.31 -3.17 1.24
CA LYS A 33 2.97 -3.98 2.43
C LYS A 33 1.95 -3.34 3.39
N VAL A 34 1.09 -2.46 2.88
CA VAL A 34 0.10 -1.73 3.70
C VAL A 34 -0.90 -2.68 4.36
N PHE A 35 -1.39 -3.68 3.63
CA PHE A 35 -2.34 -4.66 4.16
C PHE A 35 -1.71 -5.58 5.21
N GLU A 36 -0.50 -6.09 4.94
CA GLU A 36 0.24 -6.90 5.91
C GLU A 36 0.51 -6.12 7.21
N SER A 37 0.94 -4.86 7.07
CA SER A 37 1.19 -3.97 8.21
C SER A 37 -0.10 -3.67 8.99
N GLY A 38 -1.23 -3.49 8.29
CA GLY A 38 -2.54 -3.32 8.91
C GLY A 38 -2.97 -4.54 9.72
N VAL A 39 -2.82 -5.75 9.18
CA VAL A 39 -3.11 -6.99 9.94
C VAL A 39 -2.24 -7.08 11.18
N ARG A 40 -0.93 -6.86 11.04
CA ARG A 40 0.02 -6.89 12.17
C ARG A 40 -0.28 -5.84 13.24
N TYR A 41 -0.90 -4.72 12.90
CA TYR A 41 -1.25 -3.67 13.86
C TYR A 41 -2.43 -4.08 14.77
N TYR A 42 -3.34 -4.92 14.27
CA TYR A 42 -4.56 -5.33 14.98
C TYR A 42 -4.55 -6.78 15.50
N SER A 43 -3.48 -7.54 15.21
CA SER A 43 -3.28 -8.91 15.69
C SER A 43 -2.46 -8.90 16.98
#